data_AF-A0A2Z4GGV3-F1
#
_entry.id   AF-A0A2Z4GGV3-F1
#
_cell.length_a   1.000
_cell.length_b   1.000
_cell.length_c   1.000
_cell.angle_alpha   90.00
_cell.angle_beta   90.00
_cell.angle_gamma   90.00
#
_symmetry.space_group_name_H-M   'P 1'
#
loop_
_entity.id
_entity.type
_entity.pdbx_description
1 polymer ?
#
loop_
_entity_poly.entity_id
_entity_poly.type
_entity_poly.pdbx_seq_one_letter_code
_entity_poly.pdbx_strand_id
1 'polypeptide(L)'
;MKKLKLVLVPLLLVGFFASCVSKKKYVDSQSKWKTASENLLTCNDDLISASQDISKLKSDLAAANMEVGNVTKFRQEQVKDLKDQITDLQKNRDQQVMQVEGLTVLSQAASNNVDKTLTQLGQKDKYINLLQAARTKVDSINLALAVNLKSSIGLDLNDKDIDIKVDKTVVMINLSDAMMYNSGSHNLTPRAKEVLGKISKIIKSRPDLEVMVEGYTDNQPINNAVAQDNWELSVKRSTSVIRVLQDMYGVDPNRLIAAGRGEYNTMVPNNTAENMAKNRRTRIILMPKLDQFYDLLNPDMAGK
;
A
#
# COMPACT_ATOMS: atom_id res chain seq x y z
N MET A 1 67.73 72.46 122.97
CA MET A 1 68.69 73.60 123.07
C MET A 1 69.97 73.13 123.74
N LYS A 2 71.10 73.81 123.49
CA LYS A 2 72.50 73.42 123.84
C LYS A 2 73.02 72.22 123.02
N LYS A 3 74.30 72.10 122.59
CA LYS A 3 75.40 73.00 122.15
C LYS A 3 76.71 72.19 122.26
N LEU A 4 77.49 72.04 121.17
CA LEU A 4 78.98 71.89 121.04
C LEU A 4 79.24 71.33 119.62
N LYS A 5 80.07 71.85 118.69
CA LYS A 5 81.39 72.56 118.64
C LYS A 5 82.63 71.68 118.88
N LEU A 6 83.32 71.28 117.79
CA LEU A 6 84.79 71.36 117.61
C LEU A 6 85.17 71.32 116.10
N VAL A 7 86.46 71.23 115.72
CA VAL A 7 87.07 71.92 114.56
C VAL A 7 88.37 71.21 114.02
N LEU A 8 88.81 71.48 112.77
CA LEU A 8 90.11 71.09 112.10
C LEU A 8 90.26 69.60 111.65
N VAL A 9 91.07 69.14 110.65
CA VAL A 9 91.85 69.69 109.49
C VAL A 9 92.21 68.50 108.50
N PRO A 10 92.68 68.68 107.23
CA PRO A 10 92.85 67.59 106.24
C PRO A 10 94.30 67.11 105.98
N LEU A 11 94.47 65.91 105.37
CA LEU A 11 95.72 65.45 104.70
C LEU A 11 95.47 64.46 103.52
N LEU A 12 96.41 63.53 103.21
CA LEU A 12 96.65 63.01 101.83
C LEU A 12 97.23 61.55 101.78
N LEU A 13 97.35 60.99 100.57
CA LEU A 13 97.91 59.69 100.10
C LEU A 13 96.99 58.44 100.22
N VAL A 14 96.67 57.66 99.17
CA VAL A 14 97.36 57.08 97.98
C VAL A 14 97.98 55.69 98.24
N GLY A 15 97.48 54.67 97.53
CA GLY A 15 97.94 53.27 97.61
C GLY A 15 97.31 52.34 96.56
N PHE A 16 97.54 52.63 95.26
CA PHE A 16 97.12 51.75 94.16
C PHE A 16 98.03 50.52 94.05
N PHE A 17 97.49 49.31 94.17
CA PHE A 17 98.16 48.08 93.72
C PHE A 17 97.58 47.64 92.37
N ALA A 18 98.47 47.44 91.39
CA ALA A 18 98.10 47.25 90.00
C ALA A 18 97.99 45.76 89.60
N SER A 19 96.82 45.32 89.17
CA SER A 19 96.61 44.04 88.45
C SER A 19 96.70 44.22 86.92
N CYS A 20 97.77 44.83 86.44
CA CYS A 20 97.93 45.12 85.01
C CYS A 20 98.26 43.87 84.18
N VAL A 21 97.25 43.34 83.49
CA VAL A 21 97.43 42.43 82.35
C VAL A 21 98.33 43.09 81.30
N SER A 22 99.23 42.35 80.67
CA SER A 22 100.14 42.91 79.68
C SER A 22 99.39 43.51 78.48
N LYS A 23 99.80 44.70 78.03
CA LYS A 23 99.11 45.48 76.98
C LYS A 23 98.82 44.66 75.72
N LYS A 24 99.69 43.72 75.36
CA LYS A 24 99.50 42.78 74.24
C LYS A 24 98.33 41.81 74.46
N LYS A 25 98.18 41.23 75.65
CA LYS A 25 97.05 40.33 75.98
C LYS A 25 95.72 41.08 76.05
N TYR A 26 95.71 42.32 76.54
CA TYR A 26 94.51 43.16 76.55
C TYR A 26 94.03 43.47 75.12
N VAL A 27 94.93 43.92 74.23
CA VAL A 27 94.60 44.24 72.83
C VAL A 27 94.17 42.98 72.05
N ASP A 28 94.83 41.84 72.25
CA ASP A 28 94.43 40.56 71.64
C ASP A 28 93.03 40.11 72.11
N SER A 29 92.72 40.25 73.40
CA SER A 29 91.38 39.97 73.94
C SER A 29 90.32 40.95 73.42
N GLN A 30 90.65 42.23 73.27
CA GLN A 30 89.77 43.25 72.71
C GLN A 30 89.49 43.00 71.22
N SER A 31 90.51 42.57 70.45
CA SER A 31 90.36 42.17 69.05
C SER A 31 89.45 40.95 68.92
N LYS A 32 89.65 39.91 69.74
CA LYS A 32 88.81 38.71 69.75
C LYS A 32 87.36 39.03 70.11
N TRP A 33 87.14 39.92 71.09
CA TRP A 33 85.80 40.37 71.43
C TRP A 33 85.13 41.15 70.29
N LYS A 34 85.88 42.02 69.59
CA LYS A 34 85.37 42.75 68.42
C LYS A 34 84.99 41.79 67.29
N THR A 35 85.86 40.85 66.91
CA THR A 35 85.56 39.84 65.88
C THR A 35 84.41 38.93 66.28
N ALA A 36 84.30 38.54 67.55
CA ALA A 36 83.17 37.75 68.04
C ALA A 36 81.84 38.53 67.98
N SER A 37 81.87 39.84 68.28
CA SER A 37 80.72 40.74 68.18
C SER A 37 80.29 40.98 66.72
N GLU A 38 81.26 41.13 65.82
CA GLU A 38 81.02 41.23 64.37
C GLU A 38 80.41 39.93 63.81
N ASN A 39 80.95 38.76 64.17
CA ASN A 39 80.40 37.45 63.78
C ASN A 39 79.01 37.18 64.38
N LEU A 40 78.72 37.69 65.58
CA LEU A 40 77.39 37.60 66.20
C LEU A 40 76.37 38.43 65.40
N LEU A 41 76.77 39.62 64.95
CA LEU A 41 75.92 40.50 64.14
C LEU A 41 75.60 39.86 62.78
N THR A 42 76.60 39.34 62.06
CA THR A 42 76.35 38.65 60.78
C THR A 42 75.47 37.41 60.96
N CYS A 43 75.71 36.62 62.01
CA CYS A 43 74.87 35.45 62.33
C CYS A 43 73.41 35.84 62.64
N ASN A 44 73.18 37.00 63.27
CA ASN A 44 71.85 37.54 63.52
C ASN A 44 71.17 38.01 62.22
N ASP A 45 71.90 38.65 61.32
CA ASP A 45 71.39 39.09 60.02
C ASP A 45 71.07 37.88 59.10
N ASP A 46 71.90 36.83 59.14
CA ASP A 46 71.65 35.53 58.50
C ASP A 46 70.41 34.83 59.08
N LEU A 47 70.21 34.89 60.40
CA LEU A 47 69.01 34.35 61.07
C LEU A 47 67.73 35.10 60.64
N ILE A 48 67.80 36.43 60.50
CA ILE A 48 66.68 37.26 60.06
C ILE A 48 66.32 36.95 58.60
N SER A 49 67.31 36.87 57.70
CA SER A 49 67.08 36.53 56.29
C SER A 49 66.52 35.11 56.12
N ALA A 50 67.10 34.11 56.80
CA ALA A 50 66.57 32.75 56.79
C ALA A 50 65.13 32.66 57.34
N SER A 51 64.79 33.46 58.36
CA SER A 51 63.42 33.54 58.90
C SER A 51 62.44 34.18 57.90
N GLN A 52 62.87 35.19 57.16
CA GLN A 52 62.09 35.80 56.07
C GLN A 52 61.86 34.81 54.93
N ASP A 53 62.89 34.07 54.50
CA ASP A 53 62.78 33.05 53.44
C ASP A 53 61.84 31.90 53.84
N ILE A 54 61.90 31.43 55.10
CA ILE A 54 60.95 30.43 55.62
C ILE A 54 59.51 30.96 55.58
N SER A 55 59.30 32.25 55.90
CA SER A 55 57.97 32.86 55.85
C SER A 55 57.43 32.94 54.41
N LYS A 56 58.30 33.28 53.45
CA LYS A 56 57.98 33.34 52.03
C LYS A 56 57.68 31.96 51.46
N LEU A 57 58.54 30.97 51.69
CA LEU A 57 58.33 29.58 51.25
C LEU A 57 57.03 28.98 51.81
N LYS A 58 56.64 29.31 53.05
CA LYS A 58 55.35 28.91 53.61
C LYS A 58 54.16 29.56 52.89
N SER A 59 54.28 30.85 52.52
CA SER A 59 53.27 31.56 51.73
C SER A 59 53.12 30.95 50.33
N ASP A 60 54.25 30.72 49.64
CA ASP A 60 54.29 30.16 48.30
C ASP A 60 53.73 28.71 48.28
N LEU A 61 54.05 27.90 49.29
CA LEU A 61 53.50 26.55 49.46
C LEU A 61 52.00 26.56 49.79
N ALA A 62 51.51 27.54 50.54
CA ALA A 62 50.07 27.70 50.78
C ALA A 62 49.32 28.08 49.49
N ALA A 63 49.88 29.00 48.70
CA ALA A 63 49.33 29.41 47.40
C ALA A 63 49.29 28.23 46.40
N ALA A 64 50.39 27.48 46.26
CA ALA A 64 50.47 26.32 45.38
C ALA A 64 49.46 25.22 45.78
N ASN A 65 49.29 24.93 47.08
CA ASN A 65 48.29 23.97 47.54
C ASN A 65 46.84 24.42 47.24
N MET A 66 46.56 25.72 47.34
CA MET A 66 45.25 26.28 47.02
C MET A 66 44.97 26.18 45.50
N GLU A 67 45.96 26.47 44.66
CA GLU A 67 45.86 26.31 43.20
C GLU A 67 45.60 24.85 42.80
N VAL A 68 46.39 23.91 43.33
CA VAL A 68 46.20 22.46 43.10
C VAL A 68 44.81 21.99 43.55
N GLY A 69 44.31 22.48 44.69
CA GLY A 69 42.96 22.20 45.17
C GLY A 69 41.87 22.68 44.22
N ASN A 70 42.01 23.89 43.66
CA ASN A 70 41.07 24.45 42.69
C ASN A 70 41.10 23.69 41.36
N VAL A 71 42.30 23.40 40.82
CA VAL A 71 42.48 22.61 39.60
C VAL A 71 41.89 21.20 39.75
N THR A 72 42.04 20.58 40.93
CA THR A 72 41.49 19.24 41.20
C THR A 72 39.96 19.25 41.20
N LYS A 73 39.32 20.23 41.83
CA LYS A 73 37.85 20.39 41.80
C LYS A 73 37.34 20.57 40.37
N PHE A 74 37.94 21.48 39.61
CA PHE A 74 37.55 21.74 38.21
C PHE A 74 37.69 20.49 37.32
N ARG A 75 38.79 19.72 37.47
CA ARG A 75 38.96 18.43 36.78
C ARG A 75 37.89 17.40 37.19
N GLN A 76 37.50 17.37 38.47
CA GLN A 76 36.49 16.44 38.96
C GLN A 76 35.09 16.78 38.44
N GLU A 77 34.77 18.06 38.29
CA GLU A 77 33.54 18.54 37.61
C GLU A 77 33.53 18.16 36.12
N GLN A 78 34.63 18.39 35.39
CA GLN A 78 34.75 17.97 33.98
C GLN A 78 34.61 16.45 33.80
N VAL A 79 35.21 15.64 34.68
CA VAL A 79 35.09 14.17 34.62
C VAL A 79 33.67 13.71 34.94
N LYS A 80 32.91 14.44 35.77
CA LYS A 80 31.49 14.15 36.00
C LYS A 80 30.67 14.45 34.74
N ASP A 81 30.82 15.65 34.16
CA ASP A 81 30.08 16.06 32.97
C ASP A 81 30.30 15.09 31.79
N LEU A 82 31.55 14.70 31.54
CA LEU A 82 31.89 13.70 30.50
C LEU A 82 31.25 12.32 30.76
N LYS A 83 31.10 11.89 32.02
CA LYS A 83 30.40 10.64 32.36
C LYS A 83 28.90 10.73 32.13
N ASP A 84 28.30 11.87 32.47
CA ASP A 84 26.88 12.12 32.25
C ASP A 84 26.59 12.11 30.73
N GLN A 85 27.41 12.81 29.93
CA GLN A 85 27.33 12.78 28.46
C GLN A 85 27.46 11.36 27.86
N ILE A 86 28.40 10.56 28.34
CA ILE A 86 28.56 9.16 27.87
C ILE A 86 27.31 8.33 28.18
N THR A 87 26.68 8.56 29.34
CA THR A 87 25.47 7.85 29.76
C THR A 87 24.28 8.19 28.86
N ASP A 88 24.11 9.47 28.52
CA ASP A 88 23.07 9.92 27.57
C ASP A 88 23.32 9.41 26.14
N LEU A 89 24.58 9.36 25.68
CA LEU A 89 24.93 8.78 24.38
C LEU A 89 24.64 7.27 24.33
N GLN A 90 24.93 6.52 25.39
CA GLN A 90 24.58 5.10 25.51
C GLN A 90 23.07 4.90 25.46
N LYS A 91 22.30 5.69 26.20
CA LYS A 91 20.84 5.64 26.19
C LYS A 91 20.24 5.95 24.81
N ASN A 92 20.76 6.97 24.11
CA ASN A 92 20.34 7.31 22.76
C ASN A 92 20.66 6.18 21.75
N ARG A 93 21.85 5.57 21.85
CA ARG A 93 22.22 4.38 21.05
C ARG A 93 21.24 3.23 21.28
N ASP A 94 20.93 2.93 22.54
CA ASP A 94 20.08 1.79 22.89
C ASP A 94 18.64 2.01 22.40
N GLN A 95 18.13 3.25 22.48
CA GLN A 95 16.86 3.64 21.85
C GLN A 95 16.87 3.49 20.32
N GLN A 96 17.97 3.85 19.64
CA GLN A 96 18.10 3.66 18.19
C GLN A 96 18.13 2.17 17.80
N VAL A 97 18.80 1.31 18.58
CA VAL A 97 18.81 -0.14 18.35
C VAL A 97 17.40 -0.71 18.44
N MET A 98 16.62 -0.37 19.48
CA MET A 98 15.22 -0.80 19.61
C MET A 98 14.34 -0.31 18.45
N GLN A 99 14.62 0.88 17.90
CA GLN A 99 13.88 1.40 16.74
C GLN A 99 14.16 0.58 15.46
N VAL A 100 15.39 0.12 15.26
CA VAL A 100 15.79 -0.75 14.13
C VAL A 100 15.17 -2.15 14.25
N GLU A 101 15.06 -2.71 15.47
CA GLU A 101 14.34 -3.98 15.69
C GLU A 101 12.84 -3.88 15.36
N GLY A 102 12.19 -2.74 15.65
CA GLY A 102 10.81 -2.50 15.22
C GLY A 102 10.63 -2.47 13.70
N LEU A 103 11.62 -1.95 12.97
CA LEU A 103 11.61 -1.84 11.50
C LEU A 103 11.72 -3.21 10.79
N THR A 104 12.47 -4.17 11.34
CA THR A 104 12.60 -5.51 10.71
C THR A 104 11.31 -6.32 10.80
N VAL A 105 10.58 -6.25 11.92
CA VAL A 105 9.27 -6.89 12.10
C VAL A 105 8.23 -6.33 11.13
N LEU A 106 8.22 -4.99 10.94
CA LEU A 106 7.35 -4.33 9.96
C LEU A 106 7.67 -4.77 8.51
N SER A 107 8.96 -4.90 8.16
CA SER A 107 9.41 -5.40 6.85
C SER A 107 8.95 -6.83 6.56
N GLN A 108 9.03 -7.74 7.53
CA GLN A 108 8.57 -9.12 7.36
C GLN A 108 7.04 -9.18 7.21
N ALA A 109 6.28 -8.39 7.98
CA ALA A 109 4.83 -8.32 7.86
C ALA A 109 4.38 -7.73 6.51
N ALA A 110 5.07 -6.70 6.02
CA ALA A 110 4.85 -6.16 4.68
C ALA A 110 5.12 -7.20 3.58
N SER A 111 6.26 -7.91 3.66
CA SER A 111 6.62 -8.95 2.68
C SER A 111 5.57 -10.08 2.64
N ASN A 112 5.13 -10.58 3.80
CA ASN A 112 4.10 -11.63 3.89
C ASN A 112 2.75 -11.18 3.29
N ASN A 113 2.41 -9.89 3.38
CA ASN A 113 1.21 -9.33 2.77
C ASN A 113 1.36 -9.12 1.25
N VAL A 114 2.55 -8.76 0.77
CA VAL A 114 2.88 -8.71 -0.65
C VAL A 114 2.77 -10.11 -1.27
N ASP A 115 3.35 -11.15 -0.68
CA ASP A 115 3.25 -12.53 -1.17
C ASP A 115 1.80 -13.05 -1.27
N LYS A 116 0.98 -12.78 -0.25
CA LYS A 116 -0.45 -13.10 -0.27
C LYS A 116 -1.17 -12.36 -1.40
N THR A 117 -0.88 -11.08 -1.58
CA THR A 117 -1.47 -10.25 -2.64
C THR A 117 -1.04 -10.74 -4.01
N LEU A 118 0.25 -11.05 -4.20
CA LEU A 118 0.82 -11.55 -5.45
C LEU A 118 0.23 -12.92 -5.83
N THR A 119 0.04 -13.80 -4.83
CA THR A 119 -0.62 -15.11 -5.03
C THR A 119 -2.09 -14.94 -5.44
N GLN A 120 -2.83 -14.03 -4.80
CA GLN A 120 -4.22 -13.72 -5.16
C GLN A 120 -4.34 -13.07 -6.55
N LEU A 121 -3.39 -12.20 -6.94
CA LEU A 121 -3.33 -11.62 -8.28
C LEU A 121 -3.04 -12.70 -9.33
N GLY A 122 -2.04 -13.56 -9.11
CA GLY A 122 -1.72 -14.66 -10.03
C GLY A 122 -2.86 -15.68 -10.21
N GLN A 123 -3.73 -15.86 -9.20
CA GLN A 123 -4.98 -16.62 -9.35
C GLN A 123 -6.01 -15.87 -10.22
N LYS A 124 -6.19 -14.56 -10.01
CA LYS A 124 -7.09 -13.73 -10.81
C LYS A 124 -6.64 -13.62 -12.27
N ASP A 125 -5.34 -13.49 -12.54
CA ASP A 125 -4.82 -13.42 -13.92
C ASP A 125 -5.08 -14.71 -14.69
N LYS A 126 -4.92 -15.89 -14.06
CA LYS A 126 -5.31 -17.19 -14.65
C LYS A 126 -6.79 -17.22 -14.99
N TYR A 127 -7.66 -16.75 -14.09
CA TYR A 127 -9.10 -16.69 -14.32
C TYR A 127 -9.48 -15.70 -15.44
N ILE A 128 -8.84 -14.52 -15.49
CA ILE A 128 -9.03 -13.54 -16.56
C ILE A 128 -8.61 -14.11 -17.92
N ASN A 129 -7.47 -14.79 -18.00
CA ASN A 129 -6.99 -15.42 -19.23
C ASN A 129 -7.92 -16.55 -19.70
N LEU A 130 -8.46 -17.35 -18.77
CA LEU A 130 -9.47 -18.37 -19.08
C LEU A 130 -10.75 -17.75 -19.68
N LEU A 131 -11.27 -16.69 -19.05
CA LEU A 131 -12.45 -15.96 -19.54
C LEU A 131 -12.21 -15.34 -20.93
N GLN A 132 -11.03 -14.77 -21.18
CA GLN A 132 -10.67 -14.22 -22.50
C GLN A 132 -10.59 -15.31 -23.57
N ALA A 133 -9.99 -16.46 -23.26
CA ALA A 133 -9.91 -17.61 -24.17
C ALA A 133 -11.30 -18.19 -24.46
N ALA A 134 -12.15 -18.34 -23.44
CA ALA A 134 -13.54 -18.78 -23.59
C ALA A 134 -14.34 -17.83 -24.48
N ARG A 135 -14.26 -16.51 -24.24
CA ARG A 135 -14.90 -15.48 -25.06
C ARG A 135 -14.46 -15.56 -26.52
N THR A 136 -13.16 -15.59 -26.80
CA THR A 136 -12.61 -15.65 -28.16
C THR A 136 -13.06 -16.92 -28.89
N LYS A 137 -13.11 -18.07 -28.19
CA LYS A 137 -13.63 -19.32 -28.73
C LYS A 137 -15.11 -19.21 -29.10
N VAL A 138 -15.95 -18.66 -28.22
CA VAL A 138 -17.39 -18.46 -28.49
C VAL A 138 -17.61 -17.48 -29.64
N ASP A 139 -16.90 -16.34 -29.68
CA ASP A 139 -17.03 -15.34 -30.75
C ASP A 139 -16.64 -15.94 -32.12
N SER A 140 -15.57 -16.74 -32.19
CA SER A 140 -15.15 -17.41 -33.43
C SER A 140 -16.12 -18.50 -33.92
N ILE A 141 -16.69 -19.30 -33.01
CA ILE A 141 -17.71 -20.32 -33.35
C ILE A 141 -18.98 -19.66 -33.91
N ASN A 142 -19.38 -18.50 -33.36
CA ASN A 142 -20.56 -17.77 -33.79
C ASN A 142 -20.35 -16.99 -35.08
N LEU A 143 -19.15 -16.43 -35.32
CA LEU A 143 -18.80 -15.88 -36.63
C LEU A 143 -18.79 -16.99 -37.71
N ALA A 144 -18.24 -18.17 -37.40
CA ALA A 144 -18.31 -19.32 -38.30
C ALA A 144 -19.75 -19.80 -38.51
N LEU A 145 -20.62 -19.77 -37.49
CA LEU A 145 -22.04 -20.06 -37.61
C LEU A 145 -22.73 -19.05 -38.54
N ALA A 146 -22.51 -17.76 -38.32
CA ALA A 146 -23.05 -16.67 -39.12
C ALA A 146 -22.66 -16.75 -40.60
N VAL A 147 -21.38 -16.99 -40.89
CA VAL A 147 -20.88 -17.16 -42.26
C VAL A 147 -21.48 -18.41 -42.90
N ASN A 148 -21.55 -19.54 -42.19
CA ASN A 148 -22.18 -20.76 -42.70
C ASN A 148 -23.69 -20.64 -42.86
N LEU A 149 -24.40 -19.91 -42.00
CA LEU A 149 -25.82 -19.58 -42.19
C LEU A 149 -25.96 -18.72 -43.45
N LYS A 150 -25.20 -17.63 -43.57
CA LYS A 150 -25.24 -16.73 -44.73
C LYS A 150 -24.91 -17.42 -46.06
N SER A 151 -24.02 -18.42 -46.07
CA SER A 151 -23.68 -19.19 -47.28
C SER A 151 -24.63 -20.37 -47.55
N SER A 152 -24.99 -21.15 -46.53
CA SER A 152 -25.76 -22.40 -46.69
C SER A 152 -27.26 -22.18 -46.83
N ILE A 153 -27.78 -21.06 -46.32
CA ILE A 153 -29.20 -20.74 -46.42
C ILE A 153 -29.59 -20.41 -47.87
N GLY A 154 -28.70 -19.82 -48.66
CA GLY A 154 -28.97 -19.52 -50.08
C GLY A 154 -30.33 -18.86 -50.31
N LEU A 155 -30.74 -18.00 -49.38
CA LEU A 155 -31.87 -17.10 -49.55
C LEU A 155 -31.30 -15.84 -50.19
N ASP A 156 -32.03 -15.30 -51.16
CA ASP A 156 -31.59 -14.13 -51.91
C ASP A 156 -31.32 -13.01 -50.90
N LEU A 157 -30.09 -12.50 -50.84
CA LEU A 157 -29.71 -11.53 -49.79
C LEU A 157 -30.39 -10.16 -49.97
N ASN A 158 -31.17 -10.02 -51.05
CA ASN A 158 -32.04 -8.90 -51.38
C ASN A 158 -33.52 -9.16 -51.02
N ASP A 159 -33.85 -10.32 -50.45
CA ASP A 159 -35.21 -10.68 -50.03
C ASP A 159 -35.62 -9.85 -48.80
N LYS A 160 -36.52 -8.88 -49.02
CA LYS A 160 -36.97 -7.93 -48.00
C LYS A 160 -37.71 -8.60 -46.83
N ASP A 161 -38.10 -9.86 -46.98
CA ASP A 161 -38.81 -10.63 -45.96
C ASP A 161 -37.87 -11.24 -44.89
N ILE A 162 -36.54 -11.20 -45.06
CA ILE A 162 -35.59 -12.00 -44.28
C ILE A 162 -34.37 -11.17 -43.86
N ASP A 163 -34.19 -10.95 -42.56
CA ASP A 163 -33.08 -10.20 -41.94
C ASP A 163 -32.31 -11.09 -40.96
N ILE A 164 -31.06 -11.41 -41.28
CA ILE A 164 -30.17 -12.22 -40.43
C ILE A 164 -29.21 -11.29 -39.68
N LYS A 165 -29.30 -11.28 -38.36
CA LYS A 165 -28.42 -10.53 -37.46
C LYS A 165 -27.62 -11.47 -36.56
N VAL A 166 -26.41 -11.06 -36.25
CA VAL A 166 -25.45 -11.81 -35.43
C VAL A 166 -25.05 -10.88 -34.31
N ASP A 167 -25.43 -11.19 -33.08
CA ASP A 167 -25.09 -10.38 -31.91
C ASP A 167 -24.34 -11.26 -30.90
N LYS A 168 -23.03 -11.01 -30.79
CA LYS A 168 -22.08 -11.71 -29.91
C LYS A 168 -22.16 -13.24 -30.05
N THR A 169 -22.96 -13.86 -29.18
CA THR A 169 -23.02 -15.30 -28.93
C THR A 169 -24.26 -15.98 -29.51
N VAL A 170 -25.15 -15.23 -30.18
CA VAL A 170 -26.41 -15.75 -30.75
C VAL A 170 -26.63 -15.27 -32.18
N VAL A 171 -27.31 -16.10 -32.98
CA VAL A 171 -27.74 -15.70 -34.33
C VAL A 171 -29.26 -15.56 -34.37
N MET A 172 -29.72 -14.40 -34.80
CA MET A 172 -31.13 -14.02 -34.89
C MET A 172 -31.56 -13.91 -36.35
N ILE A 173 -32.55 -14.70 -36.74
CA ILE A 173 -33.15 -14.69 -38.07
C ILE A 173 -34.54 -14.07 -37.92
N ASN A 174 -34.71 -12.82 -38.33
CA ASN A 174 -36.00 -12.13 -38.37
C ASN A 174 -36.69 -12.43 -39.71
N LEU A 175 -37.93 -12.91 -39.65
CA LEU A 175 -38.76 -13.29 -40.79
C LEU A 175 -40.05 -12.45 -40.77
N SER A 176 -40.42 -11.85 -41.91
CA SER A 176 -41.62 -11.01 -42.01
C SER A 176 -42.91 -11.82 -41.78
N ASP A 177 -43.90 -11.20 -41.14
CA ASP A 177 -45.19 -11.85 -40.90
C ASP A 177 -45.91 -12.25 -42.19
N ALA A 178 -45.78 -11.43 -43.24
CA ALA A 178 -46.43 -11.62 -44.54
C ALA A 178 -45.83 -12.79 -45.34
N MET A 179 -44.54 -13.09 -45.16
CA MET A 179 -43.92 -14.29 -45.71
C MET A 179 -44.28 -15.52 -44.87
N MET A 180 -44.28 -15.37 -43.54
CA MET A 180 -44.50 -16.48 -42.61
C MET A 180 -45.93 -16.99 -42.61
N TYR A 181 -46.95 -16.13 -42.49
CA TYR A 181 -48.33 -16.53 -42.22
C TYR A 181 -49.35 -15.91 -43.18
N ASN A 182 -50.50 -16.56 -43.31
CA ASN A 182 -51.68 -15.93 -43.89
C ASN A 182 -52.20 -14.80 -42.97
N SER A 183 -52.80 -13.76 -43.56
CA SER A 183 -53.30 -12.59 -42.82
C SER A 183 -54.25 -12.98 -41.67
N GLY A 184 -54.04 -12.40 -40.49
CA GLY A 184 -54.83 -12.68 -39.29
C GLY A 184 -54.71 -14.11 -38.73
N SER A 185 -53.78 -14.93 -39.23
CA SER A 185 -53.65 -16.35 -38.90
C SER A 185 -52.30 -16.69 -38.26
N HIS A 186 -52.22 -17.90 -37.69
CA HIS A 186 -50.98 -18.60 -37.33
C HIS A 186 -50.62 -19.70 -38.34
N ASN A 187 -51.40 -19.89 -39.40
CA ASN A 187 -51.14 -20.89 -40.43
C ASN A 187 -49.98 -20.45 -41.34
N LEU A 188 -48.93 -21.27 -41.37
CA LEU A 188 -47.70 -21.01 -42.13
C LEU A 188 -47.89 -21.21 -43.64
N THR A 189 -47.34 -20.28 -44.44
CA THR A 189 -47.36 -20.36 -45.90
C THR A 189 -46.45 -21.50 -46.42
N PRO A 190 -46.61 -21.95 -47.68
CA PRO A 190 -45.66 -22.90 -48.29
C PRO A 190 -44.22 -22.36 -48.31
N ARG A 191 -44.02 -21.08 -48.66
CA ARG A 191 -42.71 -20.40 -48.66
C ARG A 191 -42.08 -20.40 -47.26
N ALA A 192 -42.88 -20.16 -46.21
CA ALA A 192 -42.42 -20.23 -44.83
C ALA A 192 -41.89 -21.63 -44.47
N LYS A 193 -42.59 -22.69 -44.89
CA LYS A 193 -42.15 -24.08 -44.69
C LYS A 193 -40.83 -24.35 -45.40
N GLU A 194 -40.68 -23.94 -46.66
CA GLU A 194 -39.42 -24.08 -47.41
C GLU A 194 -38.24 -23.40 -46.70
N VAL A 195 -38.41 -22.16 -46.22
CA VAL A 195 -37.40 -21.43 -45.43
C VAL A 195 -37.05 -22.19 -44.15
N LEU A 196 -38.06 -22.65 -43.39
CA LEU A 196 -37.87 -23.45 -42.18
C LEU A 196 -37.17 -24.79 -42.47
N GLY A 197 -37.38 -25.38 -43.65
CA GLY A 197 -36.69 -26.57 -44.13
C GLY A 197 -35.21 -26.36 -44.46
N LYS A 198 -34.79 -25.12 -44.74
CA LYS A 198 -33.36 -24.76 -44.84
C LYS A 198 -32.76 -24.54 -43.46
N ILE A 199 -33.46 -23.84 -42.58
CA ILE A 199 -33.02 -23.55 -41.20
C ILE A 199 -32.90 -24.86 -40.38
N SER A 200 -33.82 -25.79 -40.54
CA SER A 200 -33.81 -27.09 -39.82
C SER A 200 -32.59 -27.95 -40.14
N LYS A 201 -32.07 -27.93 -41.37
CA LYS A 201 -30.81 -28.61 -41.73
C LYS A 201 -29.63 -28.11 -40.90
N ILE A 202 -29.61 -26.82 -40.58
CA ILE A 202 -28.51 -26.17 -39.85
C ILE A 202 -28.67 -26.38 -38.33
N ILE A 203 -29.92 -26.38 -37.84
CA ILE A 203 -30.25 -26.83 -36.48
C ILE A 203 -29.82 -28.30 -36.27
N LYS A 204 -29.98 -29.16 -37.27
CA LYS A 204 -29.63 -30.59 -37.20
C LYS A 204 -28.14 -30.86 -37.38
N SER A 205 -27.39 -30.01 -38.08
CA SER A 205 -25.92 -30.13 -38.15
C SER A 205 -25.19 -29.64 -36.90
N ARG A 206 -25.87 -28.95 -35.98
CA ARG A 206 -25.33 -28.45 -34.71
C ARG A 206 -26.21 -28.84 -33.51
N PRO A 207 -26.05 -30.05 -32.95
CA PRO A 207 -26.88 -30.56 -31.85
C PRO A 207 -26.66 -29.86 -30.50
N ASP A 208 -25.58 -29.07 -30.40
CA ASP A 208 -25.15 -28.22 -29.30
C ASP A 208 -25.99 -26.94 -29.13
N LEU A 209 -26.76 -26.55 -30.14
CA LEU A 209 -27.57 -25.32 -30.12
C LEU A 209 -29.03 -25.58 -29.71
N GLU A 210 -29.63 -24.62 -29.02
CA GLU A 210 -31.08 -24.49 -28.82
C GLU A 210 -31.68 -23.50 -29.81
N VAL A 211 -32.99 -23.61 -30.01
CA VAL A 211 -33.76 -22.84 -30.99
C VAL A 211 -34.94 -22.18 -30.30
N MET A 212 -34.84 -20.88 -30.06
CA MET A 212 -35.97 -20.10 -29.54
C MET A 212 -36.68 -19.37 -30.67
N VAL A 213 -38.00 -19.51 -30.75
CA VAL A 213 -38.84 -18.79 -31.72
C VAL A 213 -39.69 -17.77 -30.97
N GLU A 214 -39.43 -16.49 -31.25
CA GLU A 214 -40.14 -15.34 -30.69
C GLU A 214 -41.13 -14.77 -31.71
N GLY A 215 -42.40 -14.69 -31.33
CA GLY A 215 -43.46 -14.06 -32.13
C GLY A 215 -43.69 -12.62 -31.71
N TYR A 216 -43.92 -11.75 -32.69
CA TYR A 216 -44.21 -10.32 -32.49
C TYR A 216 -45.42 -9.88 -33.32
N THR A 217 -46.22 -8.97 -32.77
CA THR A 217 -47.32 -8.29 -33.45
C THR A 217 -46.99 -6.80 -33.64
N ASP A 218 -47.87 -6.06 -34.32
CA ASP A 218 -47.94 -4.61 -34.13
C ASP A 218 -48.89 -4.29 -32.96
N ASN A 219 -49.20 -3.01 -32.78
CA ASN A 219 -50.08 -2.50 -31.74
C ASN A 219 -51.57 -2.44 -32.14
N GLN A 220 -51.99 -3.12 -33.21
CA GLN A 220 -53.43 -3.23 -33.48
C GLN A 220 -54.05 -4.20 -32.47
N PRO A 221 -55.12 -3.82 -31.74
CA PRO A 221 -55.80 -4.74 -30.85
C PRO A 221 -56.39 -5.91 -31.64
N ILE A 222 -56.02 -7.13 -31.27
CA ILE A 222 -56.57 -8.36 -31.84
C ILE A 222 -57.46 -9.01 -30.79
N ASN A 223 -58.72 -9.27 -31.17
CA ASN A 223 -59.66 -10.08 -30.39
C ASN A 223 -60.56 -10.79 -31.41
N ASN A 224 -60.31 -12.08 -31.63
CA ASN A 224 -61.06 -12.89 -32.60
C ASN A 224 -61.05 -14.37 -32.18
N ALA A 225 -61.70 -15.24 -32.97
CA ALA A 225 -61.77 -16.68 -32.69
C ALA A 225 -60.41 -17.42 -32.69
N VAL A 226 -59.33 -16.78 -33.15
CA VAL A 226 -57.97 -17.35 -33.21
C VAL A 226 -57.13 -16.92 -32.00
N ALA A 227 -57.30 -15.69 -31.51
CA ALA A 227 -56.58 -15.15 -30.35
C ALA A 227 -57.37 -14.04 -29.61
N GLN A 228 -57.34 -14.07 -28.28
CA GLN A 228 -57.96 -13.09 -27.39
C GLN A 228 -57.20 -11.75 -27.35
N ASP A 229 -55.88 -11.80 -27.52
CA ASP A 229 -54.99 -10.63 -27.53
C ASP A 229 -53.72 -10.85 -28.39
N ASN A 230 -52.88 -9.82 -28.43
CA ASN A 230 -51.59 -9.84 -29.14
C ASN A 230 -50.58 -10.83 -28.52
N TRP A 231 -50.64 -11.09 -27.20
CA TRP A 231 -49.80 -12.11 -26.56
C TRP A 231 -50.14 -13.50 -27.08
N GLU A 232 -51.40 -13.89 -27.03
CA GLU A 232 -51.86 -15.21 -27.44
C GLU A 232 -51.58 -15.46 -28.93
N LEU A 233 -51.82 -14.48 -29.80
CA LEU A 233 -51.46 -14.61 -31.22
C LEU A 233 -49.95 -14.82 -31.40
N SER A 234 -49.13 -14.04 -30.68
CA SER A 234 -47.67 -14.15 -30.79
C SER A 234 -47.15 -15.52 -30.36
N VAL A 235 -47.70 -16.10 -29.28
CA VAL A 235 -47.36 -17.46 -28.81
C VAL A 235 -47.86 -18.54 -29.79
N LYS A 236 -49.08 -18.41 -30.31
CA LYS A 236 -49.65 -19.36 -31.30
C LYS A 236 -48.86 -19.39 -32.61
N ARG A 237 -48.37 -18.23 -33.06
CA ARG A 237 -47.47 -18.10 -34.23
C ARG A 237 -46.15 -18.83 -33.99
N SER A 238 -45.45 -18.56 -32.89
CA SER A 238 -44.21 -19.28 -32.52
C SER A 238 -44.42 -20.79 -32.42
N THR A 239 -45.51 -21.21 -31.77
CA THR A 239 -45.86 -22.64 -31.60
C THR A 239 -46.10 -23.33 -32.95
N SER A 240 -46.69 -22.63 -33.92
CA SER A 240 -46.91 -23.16 -35.27
C SER A 240 -45.59 -23.40 -36.02
N VAL A 241 -44.58 -22.54 -35.81
CA VAL A 241 -43.22 -22.74 -36.33
C VAL A 241 -42.51 -23.91 -35.64
N ILE A 242 -42.61 -24.02 -34.32
CA ILE A 242 -42.05 -25.15 -33.56
C ILE A 242 -42.63 -26.48 -34.05
N ARG A 243 -43.96 -26.59 -34.21
CA ARG A 243 -44.60 -27.79 -34.77
C ARG A 243 -44.09 -28.13 -36.16
N VAL A 244 -43.90 -27.14 -37.04
CA VAL A 244 -43.32 -27.37 -38.36
C VAL A 244 -41.87 -27.90 -38.30
N LEU A 245 -41.04 -27.35 -37.41
CA LEU A 245 -39.65 -27.81 -37.20
C LEU A 245 -39.60 -29.23 -36.62
N GLN A 246 -40.48 -29.55 -35.69
CA GLN A 246 -40.62 -30.87 -35.09
C GLN A 246 -41.19 -31.89 -36.08
N ASP A 247 -42.43 -31.68 -36.54
CA ASP A 247 -43.25 -32.70 -37.20
C ASP A 247 -42.82 -32.97 -38.66
N MET A 248 -42.40 -31.93 -39.41
CA MET A 248 -42.01 -32.09 -40.82
C MET A 248 -40.50 -32.19 -41.03
N TYR A 249 -39.69 -31.64 -40.13
CA TYR A 249 -38.21 -31.64 -40.28
C TYR A 249 -37.47 -32.48 -39.25
N GLY A 250 -38.17 -33.02 -38.24
CA GLY A 250 -37.59 -33.90 -37.23
C GLY A 250 -36.49 -33.21 -36.42
N VAL A 251 -36.75 -31.98 -35.97
CA VAL A 251 -35.93 -31.33 -34.94
C VAL A 251 -36.39 -31.83 -33.57
N ASP A 252 -35.43 -32.19 -32.72
CA ASP A 252 -35.69 -32.67 -31.36
C ASP A 252 -36.45 -31.61 -30.53
N PRO A 253 -37.65 -31.90 -30.01
CA PRO A 253 -38.46 -30.94 -29.26
C PRO A 253 -37.79 -30.46 -27.97
N ASN A 254 -36.85 -31.22 -27.39
CA ASN A 254 -36.10 -30.79 -26.20
C ASN A 254 -35.18 -29.58 -26.48
N ARG A 255 -34.98 -29.21 -27.75
CA ARG A 255 -34.17 -28.08 -28.19
C ARG A 255 -35.02 -26.89 -28.67
N LEU A 256 -36.35 -26.99 -28.59
CA LEU A 256 -37.28 -26.05 -29.19
C LEU A 256 -38.04 -25.24 -28.13
N ILE A 257 -37.87 -23.92 -28.16
CA ILE A 257 -38.51 -22.99 -27.23
C ILE A 257 -39.47 -22.08 -28.01
N ALA A 258 -40.76 -22.09 -27.67
CA ALA A 258 -41.75 -21.16 -28.20
C ALA A 258 -41.96 -19.99 -27.23
N ALA A 259 -41.79 -18.75 -27.71
CA ALA A 259 -42.01 -17.54 -26.93
C ALA A 259 -42.90 -16.54 -27.69
N GLY A 260 -43.75 -15.82 -26.97
CA GLY A 260 -44.46 -14.65 -27.46
C GLY A 260 -43.87 -13.37 -26.88
N ARG A 261 -43.98 -12.26 -27.61
CA ARG A 261 -43.60 -10.91 -27.15
C ARG A 261 -44.74 -9.89 -27.29
N GLY A 262 -45.87 -10.30 -27.86
CA GLY A 262 -47.00 -9.43 -28.17
C GLY A 262 -46.59 -8.24 -29.05
N GLU A 263 -47.16 -7.08 -28.75
CA GLU A 263 -46.90 -5.80 -29.43
C GLU A 263 -45.65 -5.05 -28.91
N TYR A 264 -44.99 -5.60 -27.89
CA TYR A 264 -43.86 -4.99 -27.21
C TYR A 264 -42.53 -5.30 -27.88
N ASN A 265 -41.46 -4.62 -27.45
CA ASN A 265 -40.11 -4.79 -27.99
C ASN A 265 -40.10 -4.55 -29.53
N THR A 266 -40.66 -3.41 -29.91
CA THR A 266 -40.76 -2.92 -31.28
C THR A 266 -39.37 -2.57 -31.85
N MET A 267 -39.15 -2.85 -33.13
CA MET A 267 -37.93 -2.42 -33.83
C MET A 267 -38.01 -0.95 -34.26
N VAL A 268 -39.22 -0.47 -34.53
CA VAL A 268 -39.54 0.85 -35.07
C VAL A 268 -40.84 1.37 -34.45
N PRO A 269 -41.09 2.69 -34.39
CA PRO A 269 -42.35 3.23 -33.87
C PRO A 269 -43.56 2.74 -34.68
N ASN A 270 -44.66 2.34 -34.02
CA ASN A 270 -45.92 1.95 -34.67
C ASN A 270 -46.72 3.17 -35.18
N ASN A 271 -46.09 4.01 -36.00
CA ASN A 271 -46.67 5.26 -36.53
C ASN A 271 -47.04 5.19 -38.01
N THR A 272 -46.57 4.19 -38.76
CA THR A 272 -46.90 3.97 -40.17
C THR A 272 -47.18 2.49 -40.43
N ALA A 273 -47.99 2.19 -41.45
CA ALA A 273 -48.30 0.81 -41.85
C ALA A 273 -47.04 0.00 -42.20
N GLU A 274 -46.02 0.65 -42.79
CA GLU A 274 -44.72 0.06 -43.10
C GLU A 274 -43.92 -0.30 -41.84
N ASN A 275 -43.95 0.55 -40.81
CA ASN A 275 -43.27 0.28 -39.55
C ASN A 275 -43.99 -0.80 -38.74
N MET A 276 -45.33 -0.80 -38.74
CA MET A 276 -46.13 -1.89 -38.18
C MET A 276 -45.82 -3.22 -38.87
N ALA A 277 -45.65 -3.23 -40.20
CA ALA A 277 -45.24 -4.42 -40.95
C ALA A 277 -43.84 -4.95 -40.56
N LYS A 278 -42.91 -4.08 -40.14
CA LYS A 278 -41.60 -4.49 -39.58
C LYS A 278 -41.69 -5.00 -38.13
N ASN A 279 -42.72 -4.59 -37.39
CA ASN A 279 -42.98 -5.05 -36.03
C ASN A 279 -43.71 -6.40 -36.02
N ARG A 280 -44.61 -6.66 -36.97
CA ARG A 280 -45.14 -8.01 -37.24
C ARG A 280 -44.04 -8.88 -37.83
N ARG A 281 -43.44 -9.75 -37.01
CA ARG A 281 -42.34 -10.64 -37.40
C ARG A 281 -42.30 -11.89 -36.54
N THR A 282 -41.63 -12.93 -37.03
CA THR A 282 -41.15 -14.04 -36.21
C THR A 282 -39.63 -14.01 -36.20
N ARG A 283 -39.01 -14.10 -35.02
CA ARG A 283 -37.56 -14.22 -34.87
C ARG A 283 -37.22 -15.64 -34.45
N ILE A 284 -36.30 -16.27 -35.16
CA ILE A 284 -35.70 -17.55 -34.78
C ILE A 284 -34.30 -17.24 -34.26
N ILE A 285 -34.03 -17.61 -33.01
CA ILE A 285 -32.73 -17.41 -32.35
C ILE A 285 -32.07 -18.76 -32.16
N LEU A 286 -30.86 -18.89 -32.69
CA LEU A 286 -29.96 -20.01 -32.44
C LEU A 286 -28.98 -19.59 -31.34
N MET A 287 -28.96 -20.33 -30.23
CA MET A 287 -28.13 -20.03 -29.06
C MET A 287 -27.48 -21.29 -28.48
N PRO A 288 -26.29 -21.20 -27.84
CA PRO A 288 -25.71 -22.33 -27.11
C PRO A 288 -26.59 -22.74 -25.92
N LYS A 289 -26.55 -24.04 -25.57
CA LYS A 289 -27.20 -24.56 -24.36
C LYS A 289 -26.68 -23.85 -23.10
N LEU A 290 -27.58 -23.57 -22.16
CA LEU A 290 -27.24 -22.90 -20.90
C LEU A 290 -26.22 -23.70 -20.07
N ASP A 291 -26.29 -25.03 -20.08
CA ASP A 291 -25.34 -25.90 -19.36
C ASP A 291 -23.91 -25.74 -19.91
N GLN A 292 -23.75 -25.62 -21.24
CA GLN A 292 -22.44 -25.37 -21.86
C GLN A 292 -21.85 -24.01 -21.45
N PHE A 293 -22.70 -23.02 -21.15
CA PHE A 293 -22.24 -21.74 -20.60
C PHE A 293 -21.71 -21.90 -19.16
N TYR A 294 -22.33 -22.77 -18.34
CA TYR A 294 -21.82 -23.08 -17.01
C TYR A 294 -20.54 -23.94 -17.05
N ASP A 295 -20.42 -24.89 -17.96
CA ASP A 295 -19.19 -25.68 -18.17
C ASP A 295 -18.00 -24.79 -18.58
N LEU A 296 -18.24 -23.75 -19.39
CA LEU A 296 -17.24 -22.74 -19.75
C LEU A 296 -16.82 -21.84 -18.57
N LEU A 297 -17.60 -21.78 -17.49
CA LEU A 297 -17.32 -21.00 -16.28
C LEU A 297 -16.70 -21.84 -15.15
N ASN A 298 -16.75 -23.18 -15.22
CA ASN A 298 -16.18 -24.09 -14.23
C ASN A 298 -14.77 -24.57 -14.65
N PRO A 299 -13.68 -24.04 -14.06
CA PRO A 299 -12.32 -24.40 -14.46
C PRO A 299 -11.98 -25.88 -14.24
N ASP A 300 -12.65 -26.57 -13.31
CA ASP A 300 -12.43 -27.99 -13.01
C ASP A 300 -13.13 -28.95 -13.99
N MET A 301 -14.01 -28.43 -14.86
CA MET A 301 -14.81 -29.23 -15.82
C MET A 301 -14.33 -29.08 -17.27
N ALA A 302 -13.49 -28.07 -17.57
CA ALA A 302 -13.04 -27.74 -18.93
C ALA A 302 -12.05 -28.75 -19.59
N GLY A 303 -11.97 -29.99 -19.08
CA GLY A 303 -10.98 -31.00 -19.49
C GLY A 303 -11.29 -32.44 -19.07
N LYS A 304 -12.57 -32.82 -19.00
CA LYS A 304 -13.01 -34.23 -18.92
C LYS A 304 -13.80 -34.63 -20.16
#